data_AF-A0AAV3Z0U0-F1
#
_entry.id   AF-A0AAV3Z0U0-F1
#
_cell.length_a   1.000
_cell.length_b   1.000
_cell.length_c   1.000
_cell.angle_alpha   90.00
_cell.angle_beta   90.00
_cell.angle_gamma   90.00
#
_symmetry.space_group_name_H-M   'P 1'
#
loop_
_entity.id
_entity.type
_entity.pdbx_description
1 polymer ?
#
loop_
_entity_poly.entity_id
_entity_poly.type
_entity_poly.pdbx_seq_one_letter_code
_entity_poly.pdbx_strand_id
1 'polypeptide(L)'
;MEEVMTMMGIQRRLSTPNHAQSNGMAERFNGSLKTMLRKLCTEKPQTWDKMIPAVLFAYREIPNVTTGYLPFMLMYGRRVRGPADMIAHQYIGQQNTLKEAAFVHEYAKNLQREITASCKIAAETAKNQLQSYRESKSDHRRYREFAKGEKVLILLPQDGNNLFMKYQGPYKIDGVAQNNNYIFTIKNGKRTYHANILKKYEEREPSPPLQPVVENACT
;
A
#
# COMPACT_ATOMS: atom_id res chain seq x y z
N MET A 1 -21.99 -6.54 6.46
CA MET A 1 -20.57 -6.29 6.80
C MET A 1 -20.39 -5.13 7.77
N GLU A 2 -21.05 -3.98 7.56
CA GLU A 2 -20.94 -2.86 8.51
C GLU A 2 -21.43 -3.23 9.92
N GLU A 3 -22.57 -3.90 10.02
CA GLU A 3 -23.10 -4.39 11.31
C GLU A 3 -22.11 -5.31 12.03
N VAL A 4 -21.46 -6.23 11.31
CA VAL A 4 -20.45 -7.13 11.87
C VAL A 4 -19.23 -6.37 12.39
N MET A 5 -18.77 -5.37 11.65
CA MET A 5 -17.64 -4.53 12.08
C MET A 5 -17.99 -3.72 13.32
N THR A 6 -19.20 -3.17 13.39
CA THR A 6 -19.68 -2.42 14.56
C THR A 6 -19.79 -3.33 15.79
N MET A 7 -20.33 -4.55 15.64
CA MET A 7 -20.40 -5.53 16.73
C MET A 7 -19.01 -5.93 17.26
N MET A 8 -18.00 -6.00 16.38
CA MET A 8 -16.62 -6.33 16.76
C MET A 8 -15.79 -5.11 17.21
N GLY A 9 -16.36 -3.90 17.24
CA GLY A 9 -15.63 -2.68 17.57
C GLY A 9 -14.55 -2.28 16.53
N ILE A 10 -14.68 -2.75 15.29
CA ILE A 10 -13.70 -2.52 14.22
C ILE A 10 -14.05 -1.22 13.48
N GLN A 11 -13.11 -0.27 13.47
CA GLN A 11 -13.25 0.94 12.68
C GLN A 11 -12.83 0.71 11.22
N ARG A 12 -13.79 0.78 10.29
CA ARG A 12 -13.52 0.68 8.85
C ARG A 12 -12.87 1.95 8.31
N ARG A 13 -11.72 1.81 7.63
CA ARG A 13 -11.05 2.88 6.87
C ARG A 13 -11.07 2.52 5.39
N LEU A 14 -11.53 3.44 4.55
CA LEU A 14 -11.59 3.26 3.10
C LEU A 14 -10.50 4.09 2.42
N SER A 15 -9.88 3.50 1.40
CA SER A 15 -9.03 4.22 0.46
C SER A 15 -9.87 5.01 -0.55
N THR A 16 -9.28 6.05 -1.15
CA THR A 16 -9.94 6.77 -2.23
C THR A 16 -10.20 5.86 -3.43
N PRO A 17 -11.30 6.10 -4.19
CA PRO A 17 -11.65 5.26 -5.33
C PRO A 17 -10.54 5.28 -6.37
N ASN A 18 -10.28 4.11 -6.97
CA ASN A 18 -9.26 3.91 -8.00
C ASN A 18 -7.83 4.33 -7.58
N HIS A 19 -7.53 4.29 -6.28
CA HIS A 19 -6.21 4.59 -5.73
C HIS A 19 -5.57 3.37 -5.04
N ALA A 20 -5.29 2.33 -5.83
CA ALA A 20 -4.65 1.08 -5.41
C ALA A 20 -3.38 1.29 -4.57
N GLN A 21 -2.61 2.35 -4.88
CA GLN A 21 -1.39 2.74 -4.16
C GLN A 21 -1.59 2.94 -2.66
N SER A 22 -2.80 3.30 -2.19
CA SER A 22 -3.12 3.39 -0.76
C SER A 22 -2.98 2.06 -0.03
N ASN A 23 -3.26 0.94 -0.71
CA ASN A 23 -3.17 -0.42 -0.14
C ASN A 23 -1.85 -1.11 -0.52
N GLY A 24 -0.82 -0.34 -0.88
CA GLY A 24 0.43 -0.83 -1.46
C GLY A 24 1.23 -1.81 -0.59
N MET A 25 0.98 -1.89 0.73
CA MET A 25 1.56 -2.93 1.60
C MET A 25 0.97 -4.31 1.32
N ALA A 26 -0.36 -4.41 1.29
CA ALA A 26 -1.05 -5.66 0.99
C ALA A 26 -0.76 -6.10 -0.45
N GLU A 27 -0.74 -5.16 -1.40
CA GLU A 27 -0.42 -5.46 -2.80
C GLU A 27 1.03 -5.97 -2.97
N ARG A 28 2.00 -5.36 -2.28
CA ARG A 28 3.39 -5.85 -2.27
C ARG A 28 3.48 -7.25 -1.69
N PHE A 29 2.83 -7.51 -0.56
CA PHE A 29 2.78 -8.84 0.03
C PHE A 29 2.17 -9.86 -0.94
N ASN A 30 1.05 -9.54 -1.58
CA ASN A 30 0.40 -10.39 -2.57
C ASN A 30 1.35 -10.70 -3.76
N GLY A 31 2.14 -9.73 -4.19
CA GLY A 31 3.17 -9.92 -5.22
C GLY A 31 4.28 -10.90 -4.77
N SER A 32 4.80 -10.74 -3.55
CA SER A 32 5.78 -11.66 -2.96
C SER A 32 5.22 -13.08 -2.84
N LEU A 33 4.01 -13.22 -2.30
CA LEU A 33 3.32 -14.50 -2.12
C LEU A 33 3.13 -15.23 -3.46
N LYS A 34 2.65 -14.53 -4.49
CA LYS A 34 2.51 -15.07 -5.86
C LYS A 34 3.85 -15.52 -6.44
N THR A 35 4.92 -14.77 -6.18
CA THR A 35 6.27 -15.10 -6.67
C THR A 35 6.79 -16.39 -6.03
N MET A 36 6.60 -16.54 -4.72
CA MET A 36 7.00 -17.75 -3.98
C MET A 36 6.17 -18.96 -4.41
N LEU A 37 4.85 -18.80 -4.54
CA LEU A 37 3.94 -19.84 -5.02
C LEU A 37 4.30 -20.29 -6.44
N ARG A 38 4.60 -19.33 -7.34
CA ARG A 38 5.00 -19.65 -8.71
C ARG A 38 6.23 -20.56 -8.74
N LYS A 39 7.23 -20.28 -7.90
CA LYS A 39 8.45 -21.11 -7.82
C LYS A 39 8.13 -22.53 -7.34
N LEU A 40 7.32 -22.67 -6.30
CA LEU A 40 7.01 -23.95 -5.69
C LEU A 40 6.00 -24.80 -6.49
N CYS A 41 5.10 -24.15 -7.24
CA CYS A 41 4.03 -24.83 -7.98
C CYS A 41 4.34 -24.96 -9.48
N THR A 42 5.61 -24.80 -9.88
CA THR A 42 6.03 -24.88 -11.29
C THR A 42 5.64 -26.22 -11.91
N GLU A 43 5.84 -27.33 -11.18
CA GLU A 43 5.55 -28.68 -11.67
C GLU A 43 4.07 -29.06 -11.53
N LYS A 44 3.38 -28.58 -10.49
CA LYS A 44 1.97 -28.88 -10.19
C LYS A 44 1.20 -27.62 -9.82
N PRO A 45 0.74 -26.83 -10.80
CA PRO A 45 0.03 -25.58 -10.55
C PRO A 45 -1.31 -25.77 -9.81
N GLN A 46 -1.95 -26.92 -9.95
CA GLN A 46 -3.26 -27.20 -9.33
C GLN A 46 -3.19 -27.39 -7.81
N THR A 47 -2.01 -27.61 -7.22
CA THR A 47 -1.85 -27.86 -5.78
C THR A 47 -1.42 -26.61 -4.99
N TRP A 48 -1.62 -25.42 -5.56
CA TRP A 48 -1.15 -24.16 -4.96
C TRP A 48 -1.77 -23.90 -3.58
N ASP A 49 -3.01 -24.31 -3.36
CA ASP A 49 -3.77 -24.22 -2.12
C ASP A 49 -3.07 -24.99 -0.98
N LYS A 50 -2.60 -26.20 -1.28
CA LYS A 50 -1.86 -27.04 -0.33
C LYS A 50 -0.48 -26.48 0.01
N MET A 51 0.10 -25.67 -0.87
CA MET A 51 1.41 -25.06 -0.67
C MET A 51 1.36 -23.76 0.12
N ILE A 52 0.18 -23.13 0.30
CA ILE A 52 0.03 -21.87 1.04
C ILE A 52 0.68 -21.92 2.43
N PRO A 53 0.46 -22.95 3.29
CA PRO A 53 1.06 -22.98 4.62
C PRO A 53 2.59 -22.98 4.58
N ALA A 54 3.19 -23.73 3.64
CA ALA A 54 4.64 -23.78 3.46
C ALA A 54 5.20 -22.42 3.00
N VAL A 55 4.51 -21.73 2.08
CA VAL A 55 4.92 -20.41 1.62
C VAL A 55 4.81 -19.37 2.74
N LEU A 56 3.72 -19.39 3.50
CA LEU A 56 3.53 -18.49 4.64
C LEU A 56 4.56 -18.74 5.74
N PHE A 57 4.94 -20.00 5.97
CA PHE A 57 6.01 -20.36 6.87
C PHE A 57 7.34 -19.73 6.43
N ALA A 58 7.76 -19.96 5.18
CA ALA A 58 8.98 -19.40 4.63
C ALA A 58 9.00 -17.87 4.66
N TYR A 59 7.86 -17.23 4.36
CA TYR A 59 7.74 -15.76 4.44
C TYR A 59 7.90 -15.24 5.87
N ARG A 60 7.40 -15.96 6.87
CA ARG A 60 7.46 -15.57 8.29
C ARG A 60 8.83 -15.80 8.93
N GLU A 61 9.63 -16.70 8.38
CA GLU A 61 10.98 -17.05 8.83
C GLU A 61 12.06 -16.11 8.25
N ILE A 62 11.80 -15.46 7.11
CA ILE A 62 12.80 -14.61 6.45
C ILE A 62 12.65 -13.14 6.91
N PRO A 63 13.75 -12.42 7.17
CA PRO A 63 13.70 -10.99 7.45
C PRO A 63 13.09 -10.21 6.28
N ASN A 64 12.08 -9.38 6.57
CA ASN A 64 11.52 -8.51 5.55
C ASN A 64 12.49 -7.36 5.28
N VAL A 65 12.81 -7.10 4.00
CA VAL A 65 13.70 -6.02 3.58
C VAL A 65 13.30 -4.67 4.19
N THR A 66 11.99 -4.39 4.30
CA THR A 66 11.51 -3.11 4.81
C THR A 66 11.74 -2.90 6.30
N THR A 67 11.54 -3.94 7.10
CA THR A 67 11.64 -3.85 8.56
C THR A 67 13.00 -4.32 9.08
N GLY A 68 13.73 -5.13 8.33
CA GLY A 68 14.94 -5.83 8.78
C GLY A 68 14.67 -7.01 9.73
N TYR A 69 13.40 -7.28 10.06
CA TYR A 69 13.00 -8.29 11.05
C TYR A 69 12.11 -9.36 10.44
N LEU A 70 12.14 -10.54 11.06
CA LEU A 70 11.26 -11.66 10.74
C LEU A 70 9.82 -11.31 11.16
N PRO A 71 8.81 -11.46 10.28
CA PRO A 71 7.42 -11.21 10.64
C PRO A 71 6.95 -12.01 11.87
N PHE A 72 7.43 -13.25 12.02
CA PHE A 72 7.10 -14.08 13.19
C PHE A 72 7.67 -13.52 14.49
N MET A 73 8.89 -12.98 14.45
CA MET A 73 9.55 -12.40 15.61
C MET A 73 8.81 -11.16 16.10
N LEU A 74 8.31 -10.32 15.19
CA LEU A 74 7.51 -9.14 15.54
C LEU A 74 6.16 -9.51 16.18
N MET A 75 5.59 -10.65 15.82
CA MET A 75 4.30 -11.11 16.35
C MET A 75 4.44 -11.88 17.67
N TYR A 76 5.47 -12.72 17.79
CA TYR A 76 5.60 -13.68 18.88
C TYR A 76 6.84 -13.48 19.75
N GLY A 77 7.72 -12.54 19.45
CA GLY A 77 8.92 -12.24 20.26
C GLY A 77 10.03 -13.28 20.20
N ARG A 78 9.90 -14.29 19.33
CA ARG A 78 10.85 -15.39 19.19
C ARG A 78 11.00 -15.78 17.73
N ARG A 79 12.07 -16.50 17.40
CA ARG A 79 12.24 -17.08 16.07
C ARG A 79 11.36 -18.30 15.89
N VAL A 80 10.96 -18.55 14.65
CA VAL A 80 10.28 -19.79 14.26
C VAL A 80 11.25 -20.94 14.52
N ARG A 81 10.77 -22.06 15.08
CA ARG A 81 11.56 -23.31 15.08
C ARG A 81 11.28 -24.03 13.78
N GLY A 82 12.20 -23.90 12.82
CA GLY A 82 12.05 -24.51 11.51
C GLY A 82 12.65 -25.91 11.39
N PRO A 83 12.46 -26.59 10.25
CA PRO A 83 13.12 -27.86 9.96
C PRO A 83 14.65 -27.76 10.09
N ALA A 84 15.24 -26.64 9.70
CA ALA A 84 16.67 -26.38 9.86
C ALA A 84 17.10 -26.36 11.34
N ASP A 85 16.32 -25.72 12.21
CA ASP A 85 16.58 -25.72 13.65
C ASP A 85 16.42 -27.11 14.25
N MET A 86 15.43 -27.89 13.80
CA MET A 86 15.24 -29.27 14.26
C MET A 86 16.43 -30.15 13.92
N ILE A 87 16.94 -30.04 12.69
CA ILE A 87 18.15 -30.73 12.25
C ILE A 87 19.34 -30.28 13.10
N ALA A 88 19.55 -28.96 13.24
CA ALA A 88 20.63 -28.42 14.08
C ALA A 88 20.54 -28.94 15.53
N HIS A 89 19.34 -29.00 16.11
CA HIS A 89 19.11 -29.56 17.44
C HIS A 89 19.51 -31.03 17.55
N GLN A 90 19.24 -31.83 16.52
CA GLN A 90 19.56 -33.25 16.51
C GLN A 90 21.06 -33.52 16.42
N TYR A 91 21.82 -32.69 15.69
CA TYR A 91 23.25 -32.91 15.45
C TYR A 91 24.17 -32.15 16.41
N ILE A 92 23.76 -30.99 16.94
CA ILE A 92 24.63 -30.11 17.75
C ILE A 92 24.39 -30.32 19.26
N GLY A 93 23.31 -30.99 19.66
CA GLY A 93 22.93 -31.14 21.06
C GLY A 93 22.43 -29.80 21.65
N GLN A 94 21.55 -29.87 22.64
CA GLN A 94 20.95 -28.67 23.21
C GLN A 94 21.93 -27.96 24.15
N GLN A 95 22.21 -26.67 23.91
CA GLN A 95 22.49 -25.72 24.99
C GLN A 95 21.21 -24.93 25.30
N ASN A 96 20.19 -25.58 25.88
CA ASN A 96 19.10 -24.85 26.51
C ASN A 96 19.02 -25.25 27.97
N THR A 97 19.74 -24.51 28.80
CA THR A 97 19.57 -24.45 30.25
C THR A 97 18.31 -23.65 30.58
N LEU A 98 17.12 -24.16 30.23
CA LEU A 98 15.87 -23.59 30.74
C LEU A 98 15.43 -24.43 31.93
N LYS A 99 15.87 -24.03 33.13
CA LYS A 99 15.39 -24.59 34.41
C LYS A 99 13.88 -24.39 34.50
N GLU A 100 13.15 -25.48 34.64
CA GLU A 100 11.83 -25.67 34.02
C GLU A 100 10.59 -25.12 34.76
N ALA A 101 10.65 -24.60 35.98
CA ALA A 101 9.38 -24.39 36.73
C ALA A 101 9.16 -23.03 37.40
N ALA A 102 10.19 -22.18 37.58
CA ALA A 102 10.02 -20.88 38.25
C ALA A 102 9.79 -19.69 37.27
N PHE A 103 9.87 -19.92 35.96
CA PHE A 103 10.28 -18.90 34.99
C PHE A 103 9.21 -18.43 34.00
N VAL A 104 7.93 -18.85 34.10
CA VAL A 104 6.91 -18.50 33.09
C VAL A 104 6.62 -16.99 33.07
N HIS A 105 6.50 -16.36 34.24
CA HIS A 105 6.28 -14.91 34.34
C HIS A 105 7.49 -14.11 33.85
N GLU A 106 8.69 -14.56 34.18
CA GLU A 106 9.93 -13.93 33.71
C GLU A 106 10.11 -14.11 32.20
N TYR A 107 9.79 -15.30 31.68
CA TYR A 107 9.74 -15.57 30.25
C TYR A 107 8.73 -14.69 29.53
N ALA A 108 7.51 -14.55 30.05
CA ALA A 108 6.48 -13.69 29.47
C ALA A 108 6.91 -12.21 29.45
N LYS A 109 7.52 -11.72 30.53
CA LYS A 109 8.11 -10.37 30.59
C LYS A 109 9.22 -10.19 29.57
N ASN A 110 10.13 -11.15 29.46
CA ASN A 110 11.21 -11.09 28.48
C ASN A 110 10.66 -11.10 27.05
N LEU A 111 9.66 -11.94 26.77
CA LEU A 111 8.99 -11.99 25.46
C LEU A 111 8.34 -10.64 25.12
N GLN A 112 7.66 -10.02 26.09
CA GLN A 112 7.05 -8.71 25.90
C GLN A 112 8.10 -7.63 25.61
N ARG A 113 9.23 -7.65 26.33
CA ARG A 113 10.35 -6.73 26.07
C ARG A 113 10.91 -6.93 24.67
N GLU A 114 11.15 -8.18 24.26
CA GLU A 114 11.66 -8.52 22.93
C GLU A 114 10.70 -8.09 21.82
N ILE A 115 9.39 -8.33 21.97
CA ILE A 115 8.37 -7.85 21.02
C ILE A 115 8.42 -6.33 20.94
N THR A 116 8.44 -5.64 22.08
CA THR A 116 8.40 -4.17 22.12
C THR A 116 9.66 -3.58 21.49
N ALA A 117 10.84 -4.12 21.82
CA ALA A 117 12.13 -3.68 21.29
C ALA A 117 12.22 -3.94 19.78
N SER A 118 11.91 -5.17 19.33
CA SER A 118 11.94 -5.52 17.91
C SER A 118 10.94 -4.71 17.09
N CYS A 119 9.72 -4.50 17.58
CA CYS A 119 8.73 -3.63 16.93
C CYS A 119 9.21 -2.18 16.83
N LYS A 120 9.86 -1.66 17.88
CA LYS A 120 10.41 -0.30 17.86
C LYS A 120 11.49 -0.14 16.79
N ILE A 121 12.48 -1.03 16.78
CA ILE A 121 13.59 -0.98 15.80
C ILE A 121 13.07 -1.21 14.38
N ALA A 122 12.12 -2.15 14.21
CA ALA A 122 11.47 -2.39 12.91
C ALA A 122 10.72 -1.16 12.40
N ALA A 123 10.02 -0.44 13.27
CA ALA A 123 9.31 0.78 12.92
C ALA A 123 10.27 1.92 12.53
N GLU A 124 11.35 2.10 13.28
CA GLU A 124 12.41 3.07 12.98
C GLU A 124 13.09 2.75 11.65
N THR A 125 13.44 1.49 11.42
CA THR A 125 14.05 1.02 10.17
C THR A 125 13.12 1.26 8.97
N ALA A 126 11.84 0.88 9.10
CA ALA A 126 10.85 1.11 8.05
C ALA A 126 10.65 2.60 7.76
N LYS A 127 10.67 3.45 8.79
CA LYS A 127 10.58 4.91 8.65
C LYS A 127 11.80 5.47 7.91
N ASN A 128 13.01 5.05 8.28
CA ASN A 128 14.24 5.51 7.65
C ASN A 128 14.28 5.10 6.17
N GLN A 129 13.93 3.85 5.85
CA GLN A 129 13.84 3.40 4.47
C GLN A 129 12.80 4.17 3.65
N LEU A 130 11.64 4.48 4.25
CA LEU A 130 10.63 5.31 3.60
C LEU A 130 11.16 6.72 3.34
N GLN A 131 11.91 7.30 4.28
CA GLN A 131 12.50 8.61 4.14
C GLN A 131 13.56 8.63 3.03
N SER A 132 14.52 7.71 3.03
CA SER A 132 15.54 7.61 1.97
C SER A 132 14.90 7.35 0.59
N TYR A 133 13.83 6.56 0.53
CA TYR A 133 13.05 6.38 -0.70
C TYR A 133 12.36 7.67 -1.16
N ARG A 134 11.86 8.50 -0.23
CA ARG A 134 11.25 9.80 -0.56
C ARG A 134 12.30 10.78 -1.06
N GLU A 135 13.46 10.85 -0.41
CA GLU A 135 14.56 11.74 -0.77
C GLU A 135 15.11 11.42 -2.16
N SER A 136 15.44 10.15 -2.43
CA SER A 136 15.90 9.70 -3.76
C SER A 136 14.90 9.93 -4.90
N LYS A 137 13.60 9.95 -4.59
CA LYS A 137 12.52 10.20 -5.57
C LYS A 137 12.06 11.65 -5.59
N SER A 138 12.53 12.51 -4.69
CA SER A 138 12.05 13.88 -4.55
C SER A 138 12.33 14.72 -5.80
N ASP A 139 13.53 14.56 -6.36
CA ASP A 139 14.02 15.27 -7.54
C ASP A 139 13.19 14.97 -8.82
N HIS A 140 12.48 13.83 -8.84
CA HIS A 140 11.69 13.39 -10.00
C HIS A 140 10.17 13.60 -9.84
N ARG A 141 9.68 14.17 -8.72
CA ARG A 141 8.24 14.35 -8.49
C ARG A 141 7.79 15.78 -8.79
N ARG A 142 7.00 15.94 -9.86
CA ARG A 142 6.12 17.11 -10.00
C ARG A 142 4.97 17.00 -9.00
N TYR A 143 5.08 17.69 -7.87
CA TYR A 143 3.96 17.83 -6.94
C TYR A 143 2.81 18.57 -7.63
N ARG A 144 1.61 17.98 -7.58
CA ARG A 144 0.36 18.59 -8.04
C ARG A 144 -0.38 19.07 -6.81
N GLU A 145 -0.22 20.34 -6.51
CA GLU A 145 -0.96 21.03 -5.46
C GLU A 145 -2.05 21.87 -6.12
N PHE A 146 -3.25 21.83 -5.54
CA PHE A 146 -4.40 22.57 -6.02
C PHE A 146 -5.04 23.32 -4.86
N ALA A 147 -5.54 24.51 -5.11
CA ALA A 147 -6.24 25.30 -4.11
C ALA A 147 -7.75 25.07 -4.13
N LYS A 148 -8.42 25.35 -3.00
CA LYS A 148 -9.88 25.37 -2.94
C LYS A 148 -10.41 26.40 -3.95
N GLY A 149 -11.39 26.00 -4.77
CA GLY A 149 -11.99 26.84 -5.81
C GLY A 149 -11.38 26.68 -7.21
N GLU A 150 -10.22 26.03 -7.35
CA GLU A 150 -9.62 25.80 -8.66
C GLU A 150 -10.44 24.84 -9.53
N LYS A 151 -10.50 25.11 -10.83
CA LYS A 151 -11.09 24.22 -11.84
C LYS A 151 -10.07 23.13 -12.22
N VAL A 152 -10.47 21.87 -12.09
CA VAL A 152 -9.67 20.71 -12.48
C VAL A 152 -10.49 19.70 -13.27
N LEU A 153 -9.80 18.88 -14.06
CA LEU A 153 -10.36 17.70 -14.69
C LEU A 153 -10.06 16.48 -13.82
N ILE A 154 -11.05 15.59 -13.68
CA ILE A 154 -10.96 14.36 -12.90
C ILE A 154 -10.94 13.18 -13.87
N LEU A 155 -9.99 12.26 -13.69
CA LEU A 155 -9.93 11.01 -14.45
C LEU A 155 -10.96 10.01 -13.91
N LEU A 156 -12.04 9.79 -14.66
CA LEU A 156 -13.15 8.92 -14.27
C LEU A 156 -13.34 7.78 -15.29
N PRO A 157 -13.79 6.59 -14.84
CA PRO A 157 -14.10 5.48 -15.75
C PRO A 157 -15.30 5.81 -16.64
N GLN A 158 -15.24 5.36 -17.89
CA GLN A 158 -16.30 5.46 -18.88
C GLN A 158 -17.18 4.20 -18.81
N ASP A 159 -18.50 4.39 -18.76
CA ASP A 159 -19.52 3.33 -18.78
C ASP A 159 -19.30 2.20 -17.74
N GLY A 160 -18.70 2.52 -16.59
CA GLY A 160 -18.42 1.57 -15.51
C GLY A 160 -17.18 0.68 -15.74
N ASN A 161 -16.52 0.80 -16.89
CA ASN A 161 -15.29 0.07 -17.18
C ASN A 161 -14.07 0.86 -16.67
N ASN A 162 -13.45 0.35 -15.60
CA ASN A 162 -12.22 0.93 -15.04
C ASN A 162 -11.02 0.93 -15.99
N LEU A 163 -11.07 0.19 -17.10
CA LEU A 163 -10.03 0.16 -18.13
C LEU A 163 -10.09 1.36 -19.09
N PHE A 164 -11.28 1.97 -19.27
CA PHE A 164 -11.47 3.11 -20.15
C PHE A 164 -11.65 4.36 -19.31
N MET A 165 -10.54 4.99 -18.92
CA MET A 165 -10.57 6.22 -18.12
C MET A 165 -10.45 7.47 -18.99
N LYS A 166 -11.31 8.46 -18.75
CA LYS A 166 -11.27 9.75 -19.46
C LYS A 166 -11.30 10.92 -18.47
N TYR A 167 -10.57 11.98 -18.77
CA TYR A 167 -10.66 13.24 -18.02
C TYR A 167 -12.01 13.89 -18.29
N GLN A 168 -12.77 14.13 -17.22
CA GLN A 168 -14.08 14.77 -17.24
C GLN A 168 -14.03 16.06 -16.40
N GLY A 169 -14.84 17.04 -16.76
CA GLY A 169 -14.93 18.33 -16.06
C GLY A 169 -15.25 19.48 -17.01
N PRO A 170 -15.05 20.74 -16.57
CA PRO A 170 -14.34 21.16 -15.37
C PRO A 170 -15.14 20.99 -14.06
N TYR A 171 -14.46 20.54 -13.00
CA TYR A 171 -15.00 20.49 -11.63
C TYR A 171 -14.25 21.47 -10.73
N LYS A 172 -14.94 22.10 -9.78
CA LYS A 172 -14.33 22.98 -8.77
C LYS A 172 -13.98 22.18 -7.51
N ILE A 173 -12.83 22.47 -6.92
CA ILE A 173 -12.42 21.87 -5.64
C ILE A 173 -13.16 22.55 -4.49
N ASP A 174 -13.89 21.77 -3.70
CA ASP A 174 -14.64 22.29 -2.54
C ASP A 174 -13.80 22.32 -1.26
N GLY A 175 -12.79 21.45 -1.16
CA GLY A 175 -11.91 21.41 0.00
C GLY A 175 -10.70 20.50 -0.20
N VAL A 176 -9.69 20.72 0.64
CA VAL A 176 -8.46 19.92 0.70
C VAL A 176 -8.54 19.00 1.91
N ALA A 177 -8.24 17.72 1.71
CA ALA A 177 -8.16 16.69 2.74
C ALA A 177 -6.69 16.24 2.93
N GLN A 178 -6.45 15.37 3.90
CA GLN A 178 -5.11 14.85 4.19
C GLN A 178 -4.57 13.99 3.03
N ASN A 179 -3.24 13.89 2.93
CA ASN A 179 -2.52 13.06 1.95
C ASN A 179 -2.85 13.38 0.49
N ASN A 180 -2.84 14.66 0.09
CA ASN A 180 -3.09 15.11 -1.28
C ASN A 180 -4.45 14.64 -1.86
N ASN A 181 -5.45 14.55 -0.99
CA ASN A 181 -6.81 14.25 -1.38
C ASN A 181 -7.65 15.52 -1.45
N TYR A 182 -8.55 15.60 -2.42
CA TYR A 182 -9.41 16.77 -2.66
C TYR A 182 -10.88 16.35 -2.70
N ILE A 183 -11.75 17.21 -2.17
CA ILE A 183 -13.18 16.98 -2.05
C ILE A 183 -13.91 17.73 -3.17
N PHE A 184 -14.82 17.03 -3.83
CA PHE A 184 -15.65 17.53 -4.92
C PHE A 184 -17.12 17.19 -4.68
N THR A 185 -18.00 18.14 -4.98
CA THR A 185 -19.45 17.93 -5.05
C THR A 185 -19.81 17.63 -6.50
N ILE A 186 -20.03 16.34 -6.80
CA ILE A 186 -20.51 15.88 -8.10
C ILE A 186 -22.02 15.61 -7.96
N LYS A 187 -22.75 15.46 -9.06
CA LYS A 187 -24.21 15.18 -9.08
C LYS A 187 -24.66 14.09 -8.09
N ASN A 188 -23.78 13.14 -7.74
CA ASN A 188 -24.05 12.02 -6.82
C ASN A 188 -23.47 12.23 -5.40
N GLY A 189 -23.33 13.49 -4.95
CA GLY A 189 -22.85 13.86 -3.62
C GLY A 189 -21.35 14.17 -3.54
N LYS A 190 -20.87 14.34 -2.30
CA LYS A 190 -19.46 14.65 -2.02
C LYS A 190 -18.59 13.40 -2.24
N ARG A 191 -17.53 13.55 -3.04
CA ARG A 191 -16.53 12.51 -3.29
C ARG A 191 -15.13 13.05 -3.06
N THR A 192 -14.23 12.15 -2.68
CA THR A 192 -12.82 12.48 -2.43
C THR A 192 -11.94 11.76 -3.44
N TYR A 193 -11.05 12.51 -4.10
CA TYR A 193 -10.15 12.00 -5.13
C TYR A 193 -8.71 12.43 -4.83
N HIS A 194 -7.74 11.56 -5.13
CA HIS A 194 -6.32 11.85 -4.92
C HIS A 194 -5.75 12.72 -6.06
N ALA A 195 -4.75 13.56 -5.77
CA ALA A 195 -4.10 14.47 -6.74
C ALA A 195 -3.64 13.79 -8.04
N ASN A 196 -3.28 12.51 -7.99
CA ASN A 196 -2.79 11.75 -9.14
C ASN A 196 -3.81 11.63 -10.28
N ILE A 197 -5.11 11.63 -9.96
CA ILE A 197 -6.20 11.53 -10.94
C ILE A 197 -6.77 12.90 -11.32
N LEU A 198 -6.13 13.99 -10.87
CA LEU A 198 -6.50 15.36 -11.19
C LEU A 198 -5.53 15.97 -12.20
N LYS A 199 -6.08 16.80 -13.09
CA LYS A 199 -5.33 17.62 -14.04
C LYS A 199 -5.83 19.07 -13.96
N LYS A 200 -4.92 20.04 -13.95
CA LYS A 200 -5.27 21.47 -14.01
C LYS A 200 -6.10 21.74 -15.27
N TYR A 201 -7.21 22.46 -15.11
CA TYR A 201 -8.00 22.92 -16.25
C TYR A 201 -7.43 24.26 -16.73
N GLU A 202 -7.07 24.34 -18.00
CA GLU A 202 -6.66 25.57 -18.66
C GLU A 202 -7.80 25.98 -19.59
N GLU A 203 -8.36 27.17 -19.34
CA GLU A 203 -9.43 27.74 -20.16
C GLU A 203 -8.79 28.23 -21.46
N ARG A 204 -9.26 27.73 -22.61
CA ARG A 204 -8.77 28.23 -23.90
C ARG A 204 -9.28 29.65 -24.08
N GLU A 205 -8.37 30.58 -24.38
CA GLU A 205 -8.77 31.89 -24.87
C GLU A 205 -9.55 31.71 -26.19
N PRO A 206 -10.62 32.48 -26.41
CA PRO A 206 -11.39 32.41 -27.64
C PRO A 206 -10.46 32.70 -28.81
N SER A 207 -10.40 31.79 -29.78
CA SER A 207 -9.68 32.03 -31.03
C SER A 207 -10.24 33.29 -31.69
N PRO A 208 -9.39 34.23 -32.16
CA PRO A 208 -9.87 35.38 -32.88
C PRO A 208 -10.75 34.93 -34.06
N PRO A 209 -11.86 35.64 -34.35
CA PRO A 209 -12.74 35.27 -35.45
C PRO A 209 -11.93 35.19 -36.74
N LEU A 210 -12.08 34.09 -37.48
CA LEU A 210 -11.45 33.89 -38.78
C LEU A 210 -11.84 35.08 -39.67
N GLN A 211 -10.86 35.88 -40.09
CA GLN A 211 -11.10 36.96 -41.04
C GLN A 211 -11.47 36.33 -42.39
N PRO A 212 -12.54 36.80 -43.05
CA PRO A 212 -12.92 36.29 -44.37
C PRO A 212 -11.79 36.60 -45.37
N VAL A 213 -11.41 35.59 -46.15
CA VAL A 213 -10.47 35.75 -47.26
C VAL A 213 -11.13 36.68 -48.27
N VAL A 214 -10.57 37.88 -48.43
CA VAL A 214 -10.99 38.81 -49.48
C VAL A 214 -10.52 38.21 -50.80
N GLU A 215 -11.43 37.62 -51.57
CA GLU A 215 -11.18 37.27 -52.96
C GLU A 215 -10.97 38.58 -53.73
N ASN A 216 -9.71 38.94 -53.94
CA ASN A 216 -9.37 39.97 -54.91
C ASN A 216 -9.70 39.40 -56.29
N ALA A 217 -10.86 39.78 -56.82
CA ALA A 217 -11.20 39.58 -58.22
C ALA A 217 -10.17 40.33 -59.09
N CYS A 218 -9.34 39.58 -59.80
CA CYS A 218 -8.54 40.13 -60.90
C CYS A 218 -9.48 40.60 -62.01
N THR A 219 -9.52 41.91 -62.23
CA THR A 219 -9.93 42.54 -63.50
C THR A 219 -8.80 42.50 -64.51
#